data_AF-A0A7Z7IM85-F1
#
_entry.id   AF-A0A7Z7IM85-F1
#
_cell.length_a   1.000
_cell.length_b   1.000
_cell.length_c   1.000
_cell.angle_alpha   90.00
_cell.angle_beta   90.00
_cell.angle_gamma   90.00
#
_symmetry.space_group_name_H-M   'P 1'
#
loop_
_entity.id
_entity.type
_entity.pdbx_description
1 polymer ?
#
loop_
_entity_poly.entity_id
_entity_poly.type
_entity_poly.pdbx_seq_one_letter_code
_entity_poly.pdbx_strand_id
1 'polypeptide(L)'
;MSFVFVSPEIMRTAAMDLAGIGSAIGAANAAMVTPTTAVMAAAADEVSRAVASLFSGHAQSYQTLSAQAEAYHSQFVRTLNANATSYALTDLTSVNPMQELLNAVNAPTQLLLGRPLIGDGAAGLPGQPGGAGGLLYGNGGNGGNGSGVAAPTPGTGGDGGNGGNGGSSATAGTTGGTGGNGGDGAGGDSTGSGVGATGTGGKGGAGGTGGLGATGGAGGGGGAGVGGAGTLGPGNGGGIGQGGDGGTGGTGGVGGGTGGQGGLGGSGYGGTSPANTFGGIGGNGGAGGTGGVGAAGATGGHGGTGGTGGRGGLLVGVGGDGGVGGTGGHGGHGDIGGQGGQGGEGGPGFGSHNQGSGSGVGGKGGIGGDGGDGGDGGRGGDGGRGGNAGAGGLFGHAGTPGSGGAGAGGGTGGAGGAYGDGGQGGKGLGTGGGQGIDGGPGNHGMNNGDPGTDGIDGIDGAPGQVVG
;
A
#
# COMPACT_ATOMS: atom_id res chain seq x y z
N MET A 1 10.89 16.88 -18.32
CA MET A 1 11.60 15.80 -19.05
C MET A 1 10.59 15.17 -20.01
N SER A 2 10.88 15.08 -21.31
CA SER A 2 9.96 14.41 -22.25
C SER A 2 10.26 12.90 -22.25
N PHE A 3 9.28 12.09 -21.89
CA PHE A 3 9.38 10.64 -22.02
C PHE A 3 9.10 10.26 -23.47
N VAL A 4 10.00 9.49 -24.08
CA VAL A 4 9.82 8.93 -25.42
C VAL A 4 9.29 7.52 -25.25
N PHE A 5 8.06 7.27 -25.68
CA PHE A 5 7.47 5.94 -25.68
C PHE A 5 7.71 5.29 -27.04
N VAL A 6 8.33 4.11 -27.03
CA VAL A 6 8.60 3.31 -28.22
C VAL A 6 7.90 1.97 -28.06
N SER A 7 7.23 1.48 -29.10
CA SER A 7 6.65 0.13 -29.13
C SER A 7 7.49 -0.77 -30.04
N PRO A 8 8.32 -1.67 -29.48
CA PRO A 8 9.15 -2.57 -30.27
C PRO A 8 8.35 -3.45 -31.24
N GLU A 9 7.14 -3.85 -30.86
CA GLU A 9 6.28 -4.69 -31.71
C GLU A 9 5.78 -3.93 -32.94
N ILE A 10 5.43 -2.64 -32.81
CA ILE A 10 5.02 -1.81 -33.95
C ILE A 10 6.20 -1.59 -34.91
N MET A 11 7.42 -1.41 -34.40
CA MET A 11 8.60 -1.27 -35.26
C MET A 11 8.96 -2.56 -36.00
N ARG A 12 8.78 -3.73 -35.36
CA ARG A 12 9.01 -5.03 -36.00
C ARG A 12 8.00 -5.28 -37.12
N THR A 13 6.73 -4.97 -36.89
CA THR A 13 5.69 -5.04 -37.93
C THR A 13 5.99 -4.09 -39.09
N ALA A 14 6.35 -2.84 -38.80
CA ALA A 14 6.74 -1.88 -39.83
C ALA A 14 7.95 -2.33 -40.66
N ALA A 15 8.94 -2.98 -40.03
CA ALA A 15 10.09 -3.55 -40.74
C ALA A 15 9.70 -4.72 -41.66
N MET A 16 8.74 -5.56 -41.26
CA MET A 16 8.19 -6.63 -42.10
C MET A 16 7.42 -6.08 -43.31
N ASP A 17 6.58 -5.06 -43.10
CA ASP A 17 5.85 -4.41 -44.18
C ASP A 17 6.80 -3.75 -45.19
N LEU A 18 7.84 -3.05 -44.71
CA LEU A 18 8.86 -2.48 -45.59
C LEU A 18 9.64 -3.54 -46.37
N ALA A 19 9.96 -4.69 -45.76
CA ALA A 19 10.60 -5.79 -46.46
C ALA A 19 9.69 -6.31 -47.61
N GLY A 20 8.39 -6.42 -47.36
CA GLY A 20 7.39 -6.78 -48.38
C GLY A 20 7.32 -5.78 -49.53
N ILE A 21 7.30 -4.47 -49.23
CA ILE A 21 7.33 -3.40 -50.24
C ILE A 21 8.60 -3.49 -51.09
N GLY A 22 9.77 -3.66 -50.45
CA GLY A 22 11.04 -3.79 -51.16
C GLY A 22 11.08 -4.98 -52.11
N SER A 23 10.56 -6.13 -51.68
CA SER A 23 10.45 -7.33 -52.51
C SER A 23 9.52 -7.13 -53.72
N ALA A 24 8.36 -6.50 -53.52
CA ALA A 24 7.42 -6.21 -54.60
C ALA A 24 8.01 -5.26 -55.65
N ILE A 25 8.71 -4.22 -55.21
CA ILE A 25 9.39 -3.27 -56.11
C ILE A 25 10.54 -3.95 -56.87
N GLY A 26 11.34 -4.77 -56.20
CA GLY A 26 12.41 -5.55 -56.84
C GLY A 26 11.89 -6.49 -57.92
N ALA A 27 10.79 -7.21 -57.64
CA ALA A 27 10.14 -8.09 -58.60
C ALA A 27 9.58 -7.33 -59.81
N ALA A 28 8.95 -6.17 -59.59
CA ALA A 28 8.44 -5.31 -60.66
C ALA A 28 9.58 -4.77 -61.55
N ASN A 29 10.68 -4.30 -60.93
CA ASN A 29 11.85 -3.81 -61.67
C ASN A 29 12.51 -4.89 -62.51
N ALA A 30 12.62 -6.12 -61.97
CA ALA A 30 13.16 -7.27 -62.69
C ALA A 30 12.29 -7.65 -63.90
N ALA A 31 10.96 -7.64 -63.76
CA ALA A 31 10.03 -7.95 -64.84
C ALA A 31 10.11 -6.94 -66.00
N MET A 32 10.49 -5.69 -65.71
CA MET A 32 10.55 -4.61 -66.70
C MET A 32 11.92 -4.47 -67.40
N VAL A 33 12.94 -5.22 -66.99
CA VAL A 33 14.30 -5.13 -67.59
C VAL A 33 14.26 -5.37 -69.09
N THR A 34 13.76 -6.52 -69.52
CA THR A 34 13.70 -6.92 -70.94
C THR A 34 12.85 -5.98 -71.80
N PRO A 35 11.60 -5.64 -71.43
CA PRO A 35 10.76 -4.78 -72.28
C PRO A 35 11.24 -3.33 -72.38
N THR A 36 12.02 -2.82 -71.41
CA THR A 36 12.51 -1.43 -71.42
C THR A 36 13.91 -1.25 -72.01
N THR A 37 14.73 -2.32 -72.02
CA THR A 37 16.10 -2.26 -72.58
C THR A 37 16.18 -2.71 -74.04
N ALA A 38 15.22 -3.53 -74.50
CA ALA A 38 15.16 -4.05 -75.87
C ALA A 38 14.22 -3.23 -76.79
N VAL A 39 14.16 -1.90 -76.62
CA VAL A 39 13.32 -1.04 -77.47
C VAL A 39 13.85 -1.07 -78.91
N MET A 40 13.00 -1.49 -79.84
CA MET A 40 13.33 -1.52 -81.27
C MET A 40 13.03 -0.18 -81.93
N ALA A 41 13.83 0.19 -82.93
CA ALA A 41 13.56 1.38 -83.75
C ALA A 41 12.26 1.19 -84.55
N ALA A 42 11.41 2.21 -84.56
CA ALA A 42 10.11 2.18 -85.27
C ALA A 42 10.25 2.15 -86.80
N ALA A 43 11.35 2.69 -87.32
CA ALA A 43 11.72 2.67 -88.74
C ALA A 43 13.26 2.65 -88.89
N ALA A 44 13.76 2.44 -90.12
CA ALA A 44 15.19 2.30 -90.41
C ALA A 44 15.99 3.62 -90.36
N ASP A 45 15.30 4.75 -90.17
CA ASP A 45 15.91 6.07 -90.15
C ASP A 45 16.78 6.30 -88.90
N GLU A 46 17.65 7.30 -89.01
CA GLU A 46 18.59 7.67 -87.95
C GLU A 46 17.90 8.21 -86.69
N VAL A 47 16.75 8.89 -86.84
CA VAL A 47 16.00 9.46 -85.72
C VAL A 47 15.35 8.34 -84.90
N SER A 48 14.70 7.37 -85.55
CA SER A 48 14.11 6.20 -84.89
C SER A 48 15.14 5.34 -84.15
N ARG A 49 16.34 5.17 -84.71
CA ARG A 49 17.45 4.46 -84.04
C ARG A 49 18.01 5.25 -82.85
N ALA A 50 18.14 6.57 -82.98
CA ALA A 50 18.60 7.43 -81.89
C ALA A 50 17.61 7.46 -80.71
N VAL A 51 16.30 7.52 -80.99
CA VAL A 51 15.25 7.48 -79.97
C VAL A 51 15.21 6.12 -79.24
N ALA A 52 15.30 5.01 -79.97
CA ALA A 52 15.40 3.68 -79.36
C ALA A 52 16.64 3.56 -78.45
N SER A 53 17.80 4.04 -78.91
CA SER A 53 19.03 4.08 -78.12
C SER A 53 18.92 4.95 -76.86
N LEU A 54 18.21 6.09 -76.92
CA LEU A 54 17.97 6.96 -75.78
C LEU A 54 17.13 6.25 -74.71
N PHE A 55 16.03 5.62 -75.10
CA PHE A 55 15.16 4.89 -74.17
C PHE A 55 15.87 3.66 -73.56
N SER A 56 16.60 2.89 -74.36
CA SER A 56 17.42 1.78 -73.85
C SER A 56 18.52 2.26 -72.89
N GLY A 57 19.19 3.38 -73.17
CA GLY A 57 20.18 3.98 -72.27
C GLY A 57 19.58 4.54 -70.97
N HIS A 58 18.38 5.12 -71.04
CA HIS A 58 17.65 5.57 -69.86
C HIS A 58 17.23 4.39 -68.98
N ALA A 59 16.76 3.29 -69.58
CA ALA A 59 16.39 2.07 -68.87
C ALA A 59 17.61 1.44 -68.13
N GLN A 60 18.79 1.43 -68.75
CA GLN A 60 20.03 0.96 -68.09
C GLN A 60 20.43 1.84 -66.89
N SER A 61 20.26 3.16 -67.03
CA SER A 61 20.51 4.11 -65.94
C SER A 61 19.52 3.91 -64.79
N TYR A 62 18.25 3.67 -65.11
CA TYR A 62 17.21 3.33 -64.13
C TYR A 62 17.52 2.04 -63.37
N GLN A 63 17.96 0.98 -64.06
CA GLN A 63 18.33 -0.30 -63.43
C GLN A 63 19.52 -0.16 -62.46
N THR A 64 20.48 0.70 -62.80
CA THR A 64 21.61 1.01 -61.92
C THR A 64 21.14 1.73 -60.64
N LEU A 65 20.24 2.70 -60.79
CA LEU A 65 19.67 3.43 -59.67
C LEU A 65 18.77 2.55 -58.79
N SER A 66 17.97 1.67 -59.40
CA SER A 66 17.08 0.75 -58.66
C SER A 66 17.88 -0.24 -57.82
N ALA A 67 19.01 -0.75 -58.32
CA ALA A 67 19.90 -1.61 -57.55
C ALA A 67 20.51 -0.87 -56.34
N GLN A 68 20.85 0.42 -56.50
CA GLN A 68 21.35 1.24 -55.39
C GLN A 68 20.27 1.54 -54.35
N ALA A 69 19.04 1.81 -54.80
CA ALA A 69 17.90 2.03 -53.93
C ALA A 69 17.51 0.77 -53.15
N GLU A 70 17.58 -0.41 -53.77
CA GLU A 70 17.35 -1.70 -53.11
C GLU A 70 18.37 -1.94 -52.00
N ALA A 71 19.66 -1.71 -52.27
CA ALA A 71 20.71 -1.84 -51.26
C ALA A 71 20.50 -0.91 -50.05
N TYR A 72 20.11 0.35 -50.30
CA TYR A 72 19.76 1.31 -49.26
C TYR A 72 18.53 0.86 -48.45
N HIS A 73 17.47 0.42 -49.13
CA HIS A 73 16.25 -0.08 -48.49
C HIS A 73 16.53 -1.29 -47.60
N SER A 74 17.32 -2.25 -48.07
CA SER A 74 17.75 -3.41 -47.27
C SER A 74 18.59 -3.01 -46.05
N GLN A 75 19.41 -1.96 -46.16
CA GLN A 75 20.15 -1.43 -45.01
C GLN A 75 19.21 -0.76 -44.01
N PHE A 76 18.25 0.04 -44.49
CA PHE A 76 17.24 0.69 -43.64
C PHE A 76 16.42 -0.34 -42.84
N VAL A 77 15.90 -1.37 -43.49
CA VAL A 77 15.13 -2.45 -42.83
C VAL A 77 15.97 -3.22 -41.82
N ARG A 78 17.25 -3.49 -42.13
CA ARG A 78 18.18 -4.13 -41.17
C ARG A 78 18.43 -3.25 -39.95
N THR A 79 18.67 -1.96 -40.14
CA THR A 79 18.88 -1.01 -39.05
C THR A 79 17.63 -0.86 -38.20
N LEU A 80 16.44 -0.81 -38.79
CA LEU A 80 15.17 -0.74 -38.07
C LEU A 80 14.94 -1.97 -37.17
N ASN A 81 15.21 -3.18 -37.69
CA ASN A 81 15.14 -4.41 -36.90
C ASN A 81 16.17 -4.46 -35.77
N ALA A 82 17.40 -3.99 -36.02
CA ALA A 82 18.44 -3.91 -35.00
C ALA A 82 18.04 -2.96 -33.86
N ASN A 83 17.50 -1.78 -34.20
CA ASN A 83 17.00 -0.82 -33.21
C ASN A 83 15.82 -1.38 -32.42
N ALA A 84 14.84 -2.03 -33.06
CA ALA A 84 13.72 -2.66 -32.35
C ALA A 84 14.18 -3.70 -31.32
N THR A 85 15.21 -4.47 -31.66
CA THR A 85 15.83 -5.43 -30.73
C THR A 85 16.56 -4.71 -29.58
N SER A 86 17.31 -3.64 -29.87
CA SER A 86 17.97 -2.84 -28.83
C SER A 86 16.99 -2.22 -27.85
N TYR A 87 15.87 -1.66 -28.33
CA TYR A 87 14.83 -1.11 -27.45
C TYR A 87 14.15 -2.19 -26.59
N ALA A 88 13.85 -3.36 -27.16
CA ALA A 88 13.32 -4.49 -26.39
C ALA A 88 14.29 -5.00 -25.31
N LEU A 89 15.60 -5.00 -25.59
CA LEU A 89 16.63 -5.37 -24.61
C LEU A 89 16.80 -4.32 -23.51
N THR A 90 16.65 -3.03 -23.82
CA THR A 90 16.67 -1.96 -22.81
C THR A 90 15.50 -2.07 -21.83
N ASP A 91 14.30 -2.43 -22.29
CA ASP A 91 13.15 -2.66 -21.42
C ASP A 91 13.39 -3.85 -20.46
N LEU A 92 13.98 -4.95 -20.94
CA LEU A 92 14.28 -6.12 -20.11
C LEU A 92 15.42 -5.87 -19.12
N THR A 93 16.47 -5.17 -19.53
CA THR A 93 17.63 -4.88 -18.66
C THR A 93 17.37 -3.78 -17.64
N SER A 94 16.34 -2.95 -17.82
CA SER A 94 15.95 -1.92 -16.84
C SER A 94 15.12 -2.50 -15.68
N VAL A 95 14.40 -3.61 -15.88
CA VAL A 95 13.52 -4.23 -14.87
C VAL A 95 14.21 -5.35 -14.09
N ASN A 96 15.05 -6.14 -14.75
CA ASN A 96 15.72 -7.31 -14.15
C ASN A 96 16.66 -7.02 -12.96
N PRO A 97 17.55 -6.00 -12.98
CA PRO A 97 18.48 -5.77 -11.87
C PRO A 97 17.77 -5.32 -10.60
N MET A 98 16.62 -4.65 -10.70
CA MET A 98 15.82 -4.26 -9.54
C MET A 98 15.14 -5.48 -8.91
N GLN A 99 14.61 -6.39 -9.73
CA GLN A 99 13.99 -7.63 -9.23
C GLN A 99 15.02 -8.59 -8.61
N GLU A 100 16.20 -8.71 -9.22
CA GLU A 100 17.30 -9.51 -8.65
C GLU A 100 17.78 -8.95 -7.31
N LEU A 101 17.89 -7.62 -7.19
CA LEU A 101 18.23 -6.97 -5.92
C LEU A 101 17.15 -7.22 -4.85
N LEU A 102 15.87 -7.08 -5.19
CA LEU A 102 14.77 -7.37 -4.26
C LEU A 102 14.77 -8.84 -3.84
N ASN A 103 15.01 -9.76 -4.77
CA ASN A 103 15.14 -11.19 -4.46
C ASN A 103 16.34 -11.45 -3.54
N ALA A 104 17.49 -10.80 -3.77
CA ALA A 104 18.67 -10.94 -2.93
C ALA A 104 18.45 -10.37 -1.52
N VAL A 105 17.77 -9.21 -1.41
CA VAL A 105 17.41 -8.59 -0.13
C VAL A 105 16.42 -9.45 0.66
N ASN A 106 15.46 -10.07 -0.02
CA ASN A 106 14.43 -10.91 0.60
C ASN A 106 14.88 -12.35 0.87
N ALA A 107 15.91 -12.86 0.17
CA ALA A 107 16.32 -14.25 0.27
C ALA A 107 16.60 -14.73 1.71
N PRO A 108 17.30 -13.95 2.58
CA PRO A 108 17.54 -14.38 3.95
C PRO A 108 16.26 -14.56 4.78
N THR A 109 15.31 -13.62 4.67
CA THR A 109 14.05 -13.69 5.45
C THR A 109 13.08 -14.70 4.86
N GLN A 110 13.07 -14.86 3.53
CA GLN A 110 12.27 -15.87 2.87
C GLN A 110 12.73 -17.27 3.27
N LEU A 111 14.05 -17.48 3.42
CA LEU A 111 14.61 -18.76 3.87
C LEU A 111 14.33 -19.02 5.37
N LEU A 112 14.50 -18.02 6.23
CA LEU A 112 14.41 -18.22 7.68
C LEU A 112 12.97 -18.18 8.22
N LEU A 113 12.12 -17.35 7.61
CA LEU A 113 10.80 -16.99 8.15
C LEU A 113 9.66 -17.26 7.16
N GLY A 114 9.97 -17.72 5.94
CA GLY A 114 8.97 -17.96 4.89
C GLY A 114 8.30 -16.68 4.37
N ARG A 115 8.88 -15.51 4.65
CA ARG A 115 8.29 -14.20 4.35
C ARG A 115 9.32 -13.21 3.81
N PRO A 116 8.94 -12.30 2.89
CA PRO A 116 9.86 -11.29 2.39
C PRO A 116 10.22 -10.28 3.49
N LEU A 117 11.36 -9.62 3.35
CA LEU A 117 11.72 -8.48 4.19
C LEU A 117 10.92 -7.26 3.73
N ILE A 118 10.88 -7.06 2.40
CA ILE A 118 10.18 -5.97 1.71
C ILE A 118 9.42 -6.58 0.53
N GLY A 119 8.13 -6.28 0.42
CA GLY A 119 7.29 -6.66 -0.71
C GLY A 119 6.06 -7.45 -0.30
N ASP A 120 5.15 -7.63 -1.24
CA ASP A 120 3.86 -8.26 -0.98
C ASP A 120 4.00 -9.77 -0.76
N GLY A 121 3.07 -10.33 0.01
CA GLY A 121 2.96 -11.75 0.22
C GLY A 121 2.50 -12.46 -1.05
N ALA A 122 3.00 -13.67 -1.29
CA ALA A 122 2.60 -14.47 -2.44
C ALA A 122 1.11 -14.84 -2.37
N ALA A 123 0.41 -14.81 -3.50
CA ALA A 123 -0.94 -15.34 -3.58
C ALA A 123 -0.95 -16.85 -3.30
N GLY A 124 -1.98 -17.32 -2.62
CA GLY A 124 -2.19 -18.74 -2.35
C GLY A 124 -2.49 -19.50 -3.63
N LEU A 125 -1.97 -20.73 -3.71
CA LEU A 125 -2.44 -21.73 -4.67
C LEU A 125 -3.91 -22.09 -4.38
N PRO A 126 -4.63 -22.78 -5.29
CA PRO A 126 -6.03 -23.12 -5.06
C PRO A 126 -6.29 -23.75 -3.68
N GLY A 127 -7.20 -23.14 -2.92
CA GLY A 127 -7.56 -23.49 -1.53
C GLY A 127 -6.48 -23.24 -0.47
N GLN A 128 -5.31 -22.73 -0.85
CA GLN A 128 -4.20 -22.44 0.06
C GLN A 128 -4.20 -20.99 0.52
N PRO A 129 -3.75 -20.70 1.75
CA PRO A 129 -3.67 -19.33 2.23
C PRO A 129 -2.65 -18.51 1.45
N GLY A 130 -2.88 -17.20 1.38
CA GLY A 130 -1.92 -16.22 0.90
C GLY A 130 -0.78 -16.04 1.90
N GLY A 131 0.43 -15.79 1.39
CA GLY A 131 1.58 -15.43 2.20
C GLY A 131 1.40 -14.07 2.86
N ALA A 132 1.96 -13.88 4.04
CA ALA A 132 1.95 -12.56 4.67
C ALA A 132 2.94 -11.61 3.97
N GLY A 133 2.61 -10.32 3.98
CA GLY A 133 3.44 -9.24 3.44
C GLY A 133 4.77 -9.10 4.18
N GLY A 134 5.66 -8.30 3.60
CA GLY A 134 7.02 -8.15 4.09
C GLY A 134 7.11 -7.62 5.52
N LEU A 135 8.19 -7.98 6.22
CA LEU A 135 8.37 -7.60 7.62
C LEU A 135 8.47 -6.08 7.83
N LEU A 136 9.05 -5.37 6.86
CA LEU A 136 9.24 -3.92 6.92
C LEU A 136 8.23 -3.15 6.07
N TYR A 137 7.70 -3.79 5.03
CA TYR A 137 6.72 -3.22 4.12
C TYR A 137 6.15 -4.30 3.20
N GLY A 138 4.86 -4.19 2.88
CA GLY A 138 4.20 -4.99 1.83
C GLY A 138 2.82 -5.48 2.24
N ASN A 139 1.94 -5.66 1.28
CA ASN A 139 0.59 -6.17 1.48
C ASN A 139 0.59 -7.69 1.67
N GLY A 140 -0.43 -8.23 2.32
CA GLY A 140 -0.66 -9.66 2.36
C GLY A 140 -1.11 -10.19 1.00
N GLY A 141 -0.69 -11.41 0.67
CA GLY A 141 -1.13 -12.10 -0.54
C GLY A 141 -2.57 -12.57 -0.41
N ASN A 142 -3.31 -12.59 -1.52
CA ASN A 142 -4.66 -13.14 -1.53
C ASN A 142 -4.63 -14.65 -1.29
N GLY A 143 -5.60 -15.19 -0.57
CA GLY A 143 -5.85 -16.62 -0.50
C GLY A 143 -6.29 -17.16 -1.86
N GLY A 144 -5.89 -18.39 -2.17
CA GLY A 144 -6.27 -19.01 -3.43
C GLY A 144 -7.69 -19.53 -3.38
N ASN A 145 -8.42 -19.39 -4.49
CA ASN A 145 -9.78 -19.88 -4.60
C ASN A 145 -9.83 -21.40 -4.45
N GLY A 146 -10.84 -21.90 -3.76
CA GLY A 146 -11.15 -23.32 -3.70
C GLY A 146 -11.37 -23.89 -5.10
N SER A 147 -10.89 -25.12 -5.32
CA SER A 147 -11.01 -25.76 -6.62
C SER A 147 -12.46 -26.12 -6.92
N GLY A 148 -13.13 -25.31 -7.73
CA GLY A 148 -14.42 -25.63 -8.36
C GLY A 148 -14.30 -26.42 -9.67
N VAL A 149 -13.09 -26.77 -10.11
CA VAL A 149 -12.89 -27.53 -11.35
C VAL A 149 -12.79 -29.00 -11.01
N ALA A 150 -13.86 -29.74 -11.34
CA ALA A 150 -13.90 -31.20 -11.53
C ALA A 150 -12.67 -31.92 -10.97
N ALA A 151 -12.58 -32.06 -9.64
CA ALA A 151 -11.66 -33.05 -9.15
C ALA A 151 -12.12 -34.40 -9.74
N PRO A 152 -11.18 -35.30 -10.06
CA PRO A 152 -11.45 -36.51 -10.83
C PRO A 152 -12.49 -37.43 -10.17
N THR A 153 -12.91 -37.11 -8.94
CA THR A 153 -14.00 -37.72 -8.21
C THR A 153 -15.18 -36.74 -8.10
N PRO A 154 -16.34 -37.07 -8.70
CA PRO A 154 -17.55 -36.28 -8.53
C PRO A 154 -17.93 -36.16 -7.03
N GLY A 155 -18.14 -34.94 -6.50
CA GLY A 155 -18.39 -34.68 -5.06
C GLY A 155 -17.32 -33.87 -4.31
N THR A 156 -16.24 -33.45 -4.98
CA THR A 156 -15.11 -32.76 -4.32
C THR A 156 -15.08 -31.27 -4.67
N GLY A 157 -15.56 -30.44 -3.75
CA GLY A 157 -15.33 -28.99 -3.74
C GLY A 157 -14.11 -28.63 -2.89
N GLY A 158 -13.80 -27.34 -2.79
CA GLY A 158 -12.74 -26.83 -1.93
C GLY A 158 -13.10 -25.49 -1.30
N ASP A 159 -12.68 -25.32 -0.05
CA ASP A 159 -12.74 -24.04 0.64
C ASP A 159 -11.72 -23.06 0.05
N GLY A 160 -12.02 -21.77 0.16
CA GLY A 160 -11.10 -20.70 -0.19
C GLY A 160 -9.99 -20.57 0.84
N GLY A 161 -8.77 -20.30 0.37
CA GLY A 161 -7.65 -20.00 1.26
C GLY A 161 -7.82 -18.67 1.98
N ASN A 162 -7.29 -18.54 3.19
CA ASN A 162 -7.29 -17.25 3.89
C ASN A 162 -6.32 -16.26 3.22
N GLY A 163 -6.62 -14.98 3.26
CA GLY A 163 -5.69 -13.93 2.89
C GLY A 163 -4.53 -13.83 3.88
N GLY A 164 -3.35 -13.47 3.38
CA GLY A 164 -2.17 -13.23 4.20
C GLY A 164 -2.27 -11.89 4.93
N ASN A 165 -1.60 -11.78 6.07
CA ASN A 165 -1.56 -10.51 6.82
C ASN A 165 -0.68 -9.49 6.10
N GLY A 166 -1.05 -8.22 6.14
CA GLY A 166 -0.23 -7.10 5.72
C GLY A 166 1.00 -6.93 6.61
N GLY A 167 2.08 -6.43 6.00
CA GLY A 167 3.32 -6.10 6.66
C GLY A 167 3.21 -4.83 7.50
N SER A 168 3.79 -4.86 8.70
CA SER A 168 4.00 -3.64 9.49
C SER A 168 4.96 -2.71 8.76
N SER A 169 4.69 -1.41 8.81
CA SER A 169 5.64 -0.41 8.34
C SER A 169 6.53 0.10 9.46
N ALA A 170 7.84 0.08 9.24
CA ALA A 170 8.82 0.69 10.13
C ALA A 170 9.19 2.14 9.73
N THR A 171 8.71 2.63 8.59
CA THR A 171 9.08 3.94 8.05
C THR A 171 8.07 5.01 8.45
N ALA A 172 8.55 6.16 8.94
CA ALA A 172 7.68 7.27 9.31
C ALA A 172 6.81 7.71 8.12
N GLY A 173 5.52 7.97 8.38
CA GLY A 173 4.57 8.45 7.39
C GLY A 173 4.07 7.41 6.38
N THR A 174 4.50 6.15 6.44
CA THR A 174 4.02 5.12 5.52
C THR A 174 2.98 4.21 6.16
N THR A 175 1.86 4.06 5.45
CA THR A 175 0.73 3.21 5.85
C THR A 175 1.17 1.75 5.97
N GLY A 176 0.61 1.04 6.95
CA GLY A 176 0.80 -0.40 7.06
C GLY A 176 0.26 -1.15 5.84
N GLY A 177 0.87 -2.28 5.48
CA GLY A 177 0.40 -3.07 4.35
C GLY A 177 -1.04 -3.53 4.53
N THR A 178 -1.82 -3.59 3.47
CA THR A 178 -3.18 -4.14 3.55
C THR A 178 -3.13 -5.65 3.75
N GLY A 179 -4.12 -6.21 4.44
CA GLY A 179 -4.33 -7.65 4.43
C GLY A 179 -4.76 -8.14 3.05
N GLY A 180 -4.35 -9.36 2.69
CA GLY A 180 -4.80 -10.02 1.47
C GLY A 180 -6.26 -10.45 1.58
N ASN A 181 -6.96 -10.53 0.46
CA ASN A 181 -8.33 -11.03 0.45
C ASN A 181 -8.34 -12.54 0.64
N GLY A 182 -9.39 -13.08 1.27
CA GLY A 182 -9.67 -14.51 1.25
C GLY A 182 -10.07 -14.97 -0.15
N GLY A 183 -9.71 -16.21 -0.48
CA GLY A 183 -10.13 -16.85 -1.72
C GLY A 183 -11.59 -17.28 -1.67
N ASP A 184 -12.23 -17.39 -2.82
CA ASP A 184 -13.61 -17.88 -2.90
C ASP A 184 -13.65 -19.40 -2.69
N GLY A 185 -14.62 -19.91 -1.91
CA GLY A 185 -14.87 -21.33 -1.73
C GLY A 185 -15.97 -21.86 -2.64
N ALA A 186 -15.81 -23.07 -3.14
CA ALA A 186 -16.79 -23.74 -4.00
C ALA A 186 -17.07 -25.16 -3.48
N GLY A 187 -18.31 -25.42 -3.08
CA GLY A 187 -18.77 -26.73 -2.66
C GLY A 187 -18.91 -27.69 -3.85
N GLY A 188 -18.63 -28.97 -3.60
CA GLY A 188 -18.73 -30.02 -4.61
C GLY A 188 -20.16 -30.46 -4.87
N ASP A 189 -20.48 -30.73 -6.14
CA ASP A 189 -21.79 -31.24 -6.54
C ASP A 189 -22.00 -32.68 -6.08
N SER A 190 -23.19 -32.99 -5.56
CA SER A 190 -23.56 -34.36 -5.22
C SER A 190 -23.71 -35.23 -6.46
N THR A 191 -23.24 -36.48 -6.38
CA THR A 191 -23.26 -37.45 -7.51
C THR A 191 -24.11 -38.68 -7.27
N GLY A 192 -24.96 -38.59 -6.25
CA GLY A 192 -26.03 -39.52 -5.92
C GLY A 192 -27.20 -38.78 -5.26
N SER A 193 -28.10 -39.50 -4.57
CA SER A 193 -29.24 -38.92 -3.83
C SER A 193 -28.78 -38.24 -2.52
N GLY A 194 -27.97 -37.18 -2.65
CA GLY A 194 -27.36 -36.46 -1.54
C GLY A 194 -27.42 -34.94 -1.70
N VAL A 195 -27.04 -34.25 -0.64
CA VAL A 195 -26.96 -32.78 -0.57
C VAL A 195 -25.59 -32.34 -1.10
N GLY A 196 -25.54 -31.30 -1.93
CA GLY A 196 -24.26 -30.72 -2.37
C GLY A 196 -23.41 -30.23 -1.20
N ALA A 197 -22.09 -30.25 -1.32
CA ALA A 197 -21.21 -29.84 -0.21
C ALA A 197 -21.25 -28.31 0.01
N THR A 198 -20.91 -27.88 1.22
CA THR A 198 -20.72 -26.45 1.53
C THR A 198 -19.44 -25.94 0.84
N GLY A 199 -19.47 -24.73 0.28
CA GLY A 199 -18.25 -24.00 -0.06
C GLY A 199 -18.07 -22.84 0.89
N THR A 200 -16.94 -22.81 1.60
CA THR A 200 -16.63 -21.71 2.53
C THR A 200 -15.56 -20.81 1.94
N GLY A 201 -15.84 -19.51 1.89
CA GLY A 201 -14.87 -18.50 1.51
C GLY A 201 -13.79 -18.35 2.57
N GLY A 202 -12.56 -18.10 2.13
CA GLY A 202 -11.44 -17.84 3.02
C GLY A 202 -11.61 -16.52 3.75
N LYS A 203 -11.05 -16.41 4.95
CA LYS A 203 -11.02 -15.14 5.69
C LYS A 203 -10.06 -14.15 5.06
N GLY A 204 -10.34 -12.86 5.16
CA GLY A 204 -9.38 -11.81 4.84
C GLY A 204 -8.23 -11.76 5.83
N GLY A 205 -7.04 -11.38 5.38
CA GLY A 205 -5.88 -11.18 6.23
C GLY A 205 -5.97 -9.88 7.02
N ALA A 206 -5.30 -9.80 8.17
CA ALA A 206 -5.23 -8.56 8.94
C ALA A 206 -4.38 -7.51 8.22
N GLY A 207 -4.70 -6.23 8.38
CA GLY A 207 -3.84 -5.12 7.98
C GLY A 207 -2.61 -4.99 8.88
N GLY A 208 -1.51 -4.48 8.33
CA GLY A 208 -0.27 -4.21 9.04
C GLY A 208 -0.30 -2.90 9.83
N THR A 209 0.58 -2.77 10.82
CA THR A 209 0.68 -1.53 11.60
C THR A 209 1.27 -0.40 10.76
N GLY A 210 0.76 0.82 10.92
CA GLY A 210 1.35 2.02 10.30
C GLY A 210 2.70 2.37 10.92
N GLY A 211 3.58 2.97 10.12
CA GLY A 211 4.81 3.58 10.64
C GLY A 211 4.51 4.87 11.39
N LEU A 212 5.52 5.54 11.96
CA LEU A 212 5.31 6.71 12.83
C LEU A 212 4.37 7.77 12.20
N GLY A 213 3.30 8.13 12.92
CA GLY A 213 2.25 9.06 12.50
C GLY A 213 1.36 8.59 11.35
N ALA A 214 1.58 7.38 10.83
CA ALA A 214 0.91 6.87 9.64
C ALA A 214 -0.26 5.96 9.98
N THR A 215 -1.15 5.78 9.02
CA THR A 215 -2.34 4.96 9.20
C THR A 215 -2.00 3.46 9.24
N GLY A 216 -2.77 2.69 9.98
CA GLY A 216 -2.75 1.23 9.86
C GLY A 216 -3.24 0.78 8.48
N GLY A 217 -2.77 -0.38 8.03
CA GLY A 217 -3.25 -1.01 6.81
C GLY A 217 -4.69 -1.49 6.95
N ALA A 218 -5.47 -1.48 5.87
CA ALA A 218 -6.80 -2.08 5.89
C ALA A 218 -6.73 -3.61 6.02
N GLY A 219 -7.71 -4.21 6.68
CA GLY A 219 -7.91 -5.66 6.62
C GLY A 219 -8.41 -6.09 5.23
N GLY A 220 -8.02 -7.29 4.80
CA GLY A 220 -8.48 -7.86 3.54
C GLY A 220 -9.95 -8.28 3.60
N GLY A 221 -10.64 -8.31 2.46
CA GLY A 221 -12.00 -8.85 2.39
C GLY A 221 -12.03 -10.36 2.55
N GLY A 222 -13.09 -10.91 3.12
CA GLY A 222 -13.38 -12.34 3.08
C GLY A 222 -13.83 -12.78 1.69
N GLY A 223 -13.47 -14.00 1.30
CA GLY A 223 -13.89 -14.61 0.04
C GLY A 223 -15.36 -15.01 0.05
N ALA A 224 -15.98 -15.13 -1.11
CA ALA A 224 -17.33 -15.66 -1.22
C ALA A 224 -17.35 -17.18 -0.96
N GLY A 225 -18.44 -17.69 -0.42
CA GLY A 225 -18.70 -19.12 -0.36
C GLY A 225 -19.87 -19.50 -1.25
N VAL A 226 -19.69 -20.53 -2.08
CA VAL A 226 -20.74 -21.07 -2.96
C VAL A 226 -20.97 -22.53 -2.61
N GLY A 227 -22.19 -22.92 -2.24
CA GLY A 227 -22.55 -24.33 -2.05
C GLY A 227 -22.60 -25.12 -3.36
N GLY A 228 -22.37 -26.43 -3.30
CA GLY A 228 -22.49 -27.34 -4.44
C GLY A 228 -23.94 -27.70 -4.77
N ALA A 229 -24.22 -28.15 -5.99
CA ALA A 229 -25.54 -28.58 -6.40
C ALA A 229 -25.94 -29.95 -5.79
N GLY A 230 -27.22 -30.11 -5.45
CA GLY A 230 -27.85 -31.40 -5.12
C GLY A 230 -28.54 -32.03 -6.34
N THR A 231 -28.71 -33.35 -6.38
CA THR A 231 -29.40 -34.04 -7.49
C THR A 231 -30.92 -34.04 -7.32
N LEU A 232 -31.68 -34.10 -8.42
CA LEU A 232 -33.14 -34.01 -8.43
C LEU A 232 -33.80 -35.22 -7.72
N GLY A 233 -34.16 -35.04 -6.45
CA GLY A 233 -35.03 -35.93 -5.69
C GLY A 233 -35.69 -35.18 -4.53
N PRO A 234 -36.94 -35.49 -4.15
CA PRO A 234 -37.58 -34.87 -3.00
C PRO A 234 -36.76 -35.14 -1.73
N GLY A 235 -36.19 -34.08 -1.14
CA GLY A 235 -35.31 -34.14 0.04
C GLY A 235 -33.82 -33.89 -0.22
N ASN A 236 -33.38 -33.83 -1.48
CA ASN A 236 -31.98 -33.58 -1.84
C ASN A 236 -31.75 -32.09 -2.14
N GLY A 237 -31.24 -31.34 -1.16
CA GLY A 237 -30.96 -29.90 -1.31
C GLY A 237 -29.59 -29.58 -1.92
N GLY A 238 -29.42 -28.37 -2.44
CA GLY A 238 -28.10 -27.81 -2.69
C GLY A 238 -27.38 -27.50 -1.37
N GLY A 239 -26.04 -27.54 -1.39
CA GLY A 239 -25.23 -27.06 -0.28
C GLY A 239 -25.44 -25.56 -0.03
N ILE A 240 -25.13 -25.11 1.19
CA ILE A 240 -25.10 -23.69 1.52
C ILE A 240 -23.69 -23.14 1.31
N GLY A 241 -23.57 -21.92 0.81
CA GLY A 241 -22.30 -21.20 0.78
C GLY A 241 -22.14 -20.35 2.04
N GLN A 242 -20.93 -20.32 2.58
CA GLN A 242 -20.58 -19.44 3.70
C GLN A 242 -19.49 -18.48 3.26
N GLY A 243 -19.77 -17.18 3.30
CA GLY A 243 -18.74 -16.17 3.06
C GLY A 243 -17.68 -16.20 4.16
N GLY A 244 -16.43 -15.89 3.80
CA GLY A 244 -15.36 -15.73 4.75
C GLY A 244 -15.47 -14.41 5.51
N ASP A 245 -14.95 -14.35 6.73
CA ASP A 245 -14.91 -13.10 7.49
C ASP A 245 -13.89 -12.12 6.90
N GLY A 246 -14.14 -10.82 7.03
CA GLY A 246 -13.16 -9.79 6.75
C GLY A 246 -12.03 -9.78 7.76
N GLY A 247 -10.83 -9.42 7.32
CA GLY A 247 -9.67 -9.26 8.18
C GLY A 247 -9.74 -8.00 9.03
N THR A 248 -9.08 -7.99 10.18
CA THR A 248 -9.02 -6.78 11.04
C THR A 248 -8.14 -5.70 10.41
N GLY A 249 -8.47 -4.43 10.61
CA GLY A 249 -7.59 -3.32 10.29
C GLY A 249 -6.34 -3.30 11.18
N GLY A 250 -5.22 -2.83 10.64
CA GLY A 250 -3.97 -2.67 11.37
C GLY A 250 -3.98 -1.46 12.30
N THR A 251 -3.13 -1.46 13.32
CA THR A 251 -3.03 -0.31 14.23
C THR A 251 -2.40 0.89 13.53
N GLY A 252 -2.83 2.10 13.87
CA GLY A 252 -2.12 3.32 13.50
C GLY A 252 -0.75 3.39 14.17
N GLY A 253 0.20 4.05 13.51
CA GLY A 253 1.53 4.21 14.06
C GLY A 253 1.59 5.25 15.18
N VAL A 254 2.57 5.08 16.07
CA VAL A 254 2.86 6.04 17.15
C VAL A 254 3.15 7.42 16.55
N GLY A 255 2.66 8.48 17.18
CA GLY A 255 2.62 9.83 16.62
C GLY A 255 1.23 10.24 16.11
N GLY A 256 0.17 9.53 16.53
CA GLY A 256 -1.21 9.89 16.20
C GLY A 256 -1.73 9.31 14.88
N GLY A 257 -1.13 8.24 14.35
CA GLY A 257 -1.62 7.58 13.14
C GLY A 257 -3.00 6.95 13.34
N THR A 258 -3.89 7.00 12.36
CA THR A 258 -5.22 6.39 12.50
C THR A 258 -5.17 4.87 12.34
N GLY A 259 -6.08 4.14 13.00
CA GLY A 259 -6.29 2.73 12.74
C GLY A 259 -6.73 2.47 11.31
N GLY A 260 -6.36 1.31 10.76
CA GLY A 260 -6.79 0.84 9.46
C GLY A 260 -8.23 0.35 9.47
N GLN A 261 -8.89 0.35 8.32
CA GLN A 261 -10.28 -0.14 8.24
C GLN A 261 -10.34 -1.66 8.35
N GLY A 262 -11.40 -2.19 8.94
CA GLY A 262 -11.73 -3.60 8.88
C GLY A 262 -12.14 -4.02 7.47
N GLY A 263 -11.81 -5.25 7.11
CA GLY A 263 -12.15 -5.85 5.81
C GLY A 263 -13.62 -6.21 5.71
N LEU A 264 -14.14 -6.27 4.48
CA LEU A 264 -15.53 -6.65 4.24
C LEU A 264 -15.72 -8.16 4.46
N GLY A 265 -16.86 -8.58 4.97
CA GLY A 265 -17.28 -9.98 4.98
C GLY A 265 -17.65 -10.48 3.57
N GLY A 266 -17.30 -11.72 3.28
CA GLY A 266 -17.61 -12.40 2.03
C GLY A 266 -19.09 -12.75 1.91
N SER A 267 -19.59 -12.90 0.69
CA SER A 267 -20.99 -13.29 0.47
C SER A 267 -21.18 -14.81 0.52
N GLY A 268 -22.31 -15.28 1.04
CA GLY A 268 -22.70 -16.70 1.00
C GLY A 268 -23.79 -16.96 -0.05
N TYR A 269 -23.54 -17.91 -0.95
CA TYR A 269 -24.44 -18.29 -2.04
C TYR A 269 -24.77 -19.79 -2.02
N GLY A 270 -26.02 -20.15 -2.32
CA GLY A 270 -26.48 -21.54 -2.33
C GLY A 270 -26.12 -22.26 -3.63
N GLY A 271 -26.18 -23.60 -3.61
CA GLY A 271 -25.96 -24.42 -4.80
C GLY A 271 -27.04 -24.29 -5.88
N THR A 272 -26.62 -24.42 -7.14
CA THR A 272 -27.43 -24.25 -8.35
C THR A 272 -28.27 -25.49 -8.67
N SER A 273 -29.24 -25.83 -7.82
CA SER A 273 -30.27 -26.84 -8.15
C SER A 273 -31.68 -26.20 -8.10
N PRO A 274 -32.56 -26.45 -9.09
CA PRO A 274 -33.81 -25.67 -9.31
C PRO A 274 -34.88 -25.80 -8.23
N ALA A 275 -34.66 -26.60 -7.18
CA ALA A 275 -35.64 -26.81 -6.10
C ALA A 275 -35.28 -26.13 -4.76
N ASN A 276 -34.05 -25.60 -4.57
CA ASN A 276 -33.54 -25.16 -3.25
C ASN A 276 -32.56 -23.96 -3.33
N THR A 277 -32.64 -23.16 -4.39
CA THR A 277 -31.54 -22.39 -5.01
C THR A 277 -31.04 -21.13 -4.27
N PHE A 278 -31.26 -20.96 -2.96
CA PHE A 278 -31.24 -19.59 -2.41
C PHE A 278 -30.75 -19.40 -0.97
N GLY A 279 -30.17 -20.43 -0.35
CA GLY A 279 -29.59 -20.34 0.99
C GLY A 279 -28.17 -19.80 1.00
N GLY A 280 -27.71 -19.18 2.09
CA GLY A 280 -26.32 -18.74 2.21
C GLY A 280 -26.08 -17.86 3.42
N ILE A 281 -24.89 -17.96 4.01
CA ILE A 281 -24.50 -17.19 5.20
C ILE A 281 -23.40 -16.23 4.77
N GLY A 282 -23.62 -14.92 4.96
CA GLY A 282 -22.57 -13.92 4.77
C GLY A 282 -21.51 -14.01 5.87
N GLY A 283 -20.25 -13.80 5.52
CA GLY A 283 -19.17 -13.68 6.49
C GLY A 283 -19.24 -12.37 7.26
N ASN A 284 -18.66 -12.31 8.45
CA ASN A 284 -18.68 -11.09 9.26
C ASN A 284 -17.69 -10.05 8.70
N GLY A 285 -17.96 -8.77 8.94
CA GLY A 285 -16.99 -7.72 8.69
C GLY A 285 -15.85 -7.78 9.71
N GLY A 286 -14.63 -7.43 9.29
CA GLY A 286 -13.47 -7.35 10.16
C GLY A 286 -13.54 -6.14 11.09
N ALA A 287 -12.95 -6.23 12.27
CA ALA A 287 -12.85 -5.07 13.17
C ALA A 287 -11.93 -3.98 12.60
N GLY A 288 -12.21 -2.72 12.91
CA GLY A 288 -11.28 -1.61 12.65
C GLY A 288 -10.05 -1.68 13.54
N GLY A 289 -8.93 -1.16 13.06
CA GLY A 289 -7.67 -1.10 13.79
C GLY A 289 -7.69 0.01 14.86
N THR A 290 -6.86 -0.13 15.89
CA THR A 290 -6.74 0.92 16.92
C THR A 290 -5.96 2.12 16.40
N GLY A 291 -6.29 3.33 16.87
CA GLY A 291 -5.47 4.51 16.66
C GLY A 291 -4.13 4.43 17.38
N GLY A 292 -3.11 5.07 16.83
CA GLY A 292 -1.78 5.17 17.43
C GLY A 292 -1.73 6.23 18.53
N VAL A 293 -0.90 6.02 19.54
CA VAL A 293 -0.67 7.02 20.60
C VAL A 293 -0.08 8.30 20.00
N GLY A 294 -0.49 9.47 20.47
CA GLY A 294 0.03 10.77 20.02
C GLY A 294 1.51 10.98 20.39
N ALA A 295 2.22 11.77 19.59
CA ALA A 295 3.51 12.32 20.00
C ALA A 295 3.32 13.35 21.13
N ALA A 296 4.41 13.82 21.75
CA ALA A 296 4.30 14.79 22.84
C ALA A 296 3.45 16.01 22.43
N GLY A 297 2.48 16.38 23.28
CA GLY A 297 1.47 17.42 23.03
C GLY A 297 0.50 17.15 21.86
N ALA A 298 0.69 16.07 21.10
CA ALA A 298 -0.09 15.76 19.91
C ALA A 298 -1.26 14.82 20.20
N THR A 299 -2.30 14.93 19.38
CA THR A 299 -3.50 14.11 19.51
C THR A 299 -3.21 12.64 19.21
N GLY A 300 -3.88 11.74 19.93
CA GLY A 300 -3.94 10.34 19.56
C GLY A 300 -4.68 10.13 18.25
N GLY A 301 -4.34 9.05 17.55
CA GLY A 301 -4.96 8.72 16.28
C GLY A 301 -6.38 8.19 16.46
N HIS A 302 -7.22 8.39 15.47
CA HIS A 302 -8.57 7.83 15.47
C HIS A 302 -8.55 6.31 15.27
N GLY A 303 -9.51 5.60 15.83
CA GLY A 303 -9.77 4.21 15.50
C GLY A 303 -10.28 4.03 14.06
N GLY A 304 -9.94 2.91 13.44
CA GLY A 304 -10.44 2.54 12.12
C GLY A 304 -11.91 2.11 12.18
N THR A 305 -12.65 2.30 11.10
CA THR A 305 -14.01 1.78 10.95
C THR A 305 -14.01 0.26 10.83
N GLY A 306 -15.00 -0.39 11.43
CA GLY A 306 -15.28 -1.81 11.18
C GLY A 306 -15.75 -2.04 9.75
N GLY A 307 -15.46 -3.22 9.22
CA GLY A 307 -15.87 -3.66 7.89
C GLY A 307 -17.34 -4.05 7.86
N THR A 308 -17.96 -3.98 6.68
CA THR A 308 -19.37 -4.40 6.55
C THR A 308 -19.48 -5.92 6.53
N GLY A 309 -20.54 -6.46 7.13
CA GLY A 309 -20.89 -7.87 6.99
C GLY A 309 -21.25 -8.24 5.55
N GLY A 310 -20.99 -9.48 5.19
CA GLY A 310 -21.27 -10.05 3.89
C GLY A 310 -22.75 -10.36 3.70
N ARG A 311 -23.19 -10.41 2.44
CA ARG A 311 -24.57 -10.78 2.09
C ARG A 311 -24.82 -12.28 2.30
N GLY A 312 -26.00 -12.63 2.80
CA GLY A 312 -26.54 -14.00 2.75
C GLY A 312 -27.23 -14.34 1.41
N GLY A 313 -27.67 -15.58 1.25
CA GLY A 313 -28.43 -16.02 0.05
C GLY A 313 -29.73 -15.23 -0.20
N LEU A 314 -30.20 -15.20 -1.45
CA LEU A 314 -31.27 -14.28 -1.89
C LEU A 314 -32.67 -14.58 -1.33
N LEU A 315 -33.08 -15.84 -1.12
CA LEU A 315 -34.38 -16.18 -0.50
C LEU A 315 -34.24 -16.59 0.96
N VAL A 316 -33.31 -17.47 1.32
CA VAL A 316 -33.19 -17.98 2.70
C VAL A 316 -31.76 -17.78 3.19
N GLY A 317 -31.33 -16.52 3.27
CA GLY A 317 -29.96 -16.16 3.61
C GLY A 317 -29.83 -15.34 4.88
N VAL A 318 -28.78 -15.60 5.66
CA VAL A 318 -28.40 -14.80 6.82
C VAL A 318 -27.26 -13.88 6.41
N GLY A 319 -27.44 -12.58 6.59
CA GLY A 319 -26.34 -11.62 6.41
C GLY A 319 -25.31 -11.75 7.54
N GLY A 320 -24.05 -11.51 7.24
CA GLY A 320 -22.99 -11.46 8.25
C GLY A 320 -23.08 -10.21 9.11
N ASP A 321 -22.53 -10.28 10.32
CA ASP A 321 -22.44 -9.14 11.22
C ASP A 321 -21.47 -8.08 10.70
N GLY A 322 -21.71 -6.82 11.04
CA GLY A 322 -20.75 -5.74 10.84
C GLY A 322 -19.59 -5.84 11.83
N GLY A 323 -18.40 -5.46 11.40
CA GLY A 323 -17.22 -5.43 12.26
C GLY A 323 -17.28 -4.29 13.29
N VAL A 324 -16.69 -4.49 14.46
CA VAL A 324 -16.59 -3.43 15.49
C VAL A 324 -15.62 -2.34 15.04
N GLY A 325 -15.92 -1.07 15.35
CA GLY A 325 -14.98 0.04 15.16
C GLY A 325 -13.75 -0.09 16.06
N GLY A 326 -12.59 0.31 15.56
CA GLY A 326 -11.35 0.33 16.34
C GLY A 326 -11.37 1.40 17.43
N THR A 327 -10.62 1.20 18.51
CA THR A 327 -10.51 2.23 19.55
C THR A 327 -9.63 3.39 19.10
N GLY A 328 -9.85 4.58 19.65
CA GLY A 328 -8.91 5.69 19.53
C GLY A 328 -7.55 5.37 20.16
N GLY A 329 -6.53 6.16 19.83
CA GLY A 329 -5.22 6.16 20.47
C GLY A 329 -5.14 7.22 21.56
N HIS A 330 -4.38 6.99 22.62
CA HIS A 330 -4.19 8.00 23.67
C HIS A 330 -3.48 9.25 23.14
N GLY A 331 -3.80 10.42 23.71
CA GLY A 331 -3.02 11.62 23.45
C GLY A 331 -1.60 11.52 24.01
N GLY A 332 -0.64 12.23 23.41
CA GLY A 332 0.72 12.21 23.92
C GLY A 332 0.91 13.13 25.12
N HIS A 333 1.91 12.83 25.94
CA HIS A 333 2.24 13.64 27.13
C HIS A 333 2.76 15.03 26.73
N GLY A 334 2.57 16.04 27.57
CA GLY A 334 3.14 17.36 27.33
C GLY A 334 4.66 17.40 27.43
N ASP A 335 5.27 18.37 26.76
CA ASP A 335 6.73 18.54 26.76
C ASP A 335 7.27 18.98 28.13
N ILE A 336 8.53 18.62 28.42
CA ILE A 336 9.21 19.12 29.62
C ILE A 336 9.67 20.56 29.36
N GLY A 337 9.43 21.44 30.32
CA GLY A 337 9.86 22.83 30.25
C GLY A 337 11.39 22.99 30.16
N GLY A 338 11.83 24.04 29.46
CA GLY A 338 13.25 24.30 29.22
C GLY A 338 14.06 24.54 30.52
N GLN A 339 15.35 24.22 30.52
CA GLN A 339 16.21 24.52 31.67
C GLN A 339 16.48 26.03 31.77
N GLY A 340 16.51 26.54 33.00
CA GLY A 340 16.96 27.89 33.29
C GLY A 340 18.46 28.07 33.03
N GLY A 341 18.85 29.24 32.53
CA GLY A 341 20.25 29.57 32.26
C GLY A 341 21.06 29.77 33.54
N GLN A 342 22.36 29.47 33.51
CA GLN A 342 23.25 29.72 34.67
C GLN A 342 23.49 31.22 34.88
N GLY A 343 23.58 31.64 36.14
CA GLY A 343 23.89 33.03 36.49
C GLY A 343 25.35 33.38 36.20
N GLY A 344 25.61 34.62 35.74
CA GLY A 344 26.97 35.08 35.44
C GLY A 344 27.83 35.28 36.69
N GLU A 345 29.12 34.97 36.64
CA GLU A 345 30.03 35.21 37.78
C GLU A 345 30.24 36.72 38.05
N GLY A 346 30.42 37.07 39.33
CA GLY A 346 30.72 38.43 39.74
C GLY A 346 32.16 38.83 39.41
N GLY A 347 32.35 40.04 38.86
CA GLY A 347 33.69 40.56 38.55
C GLY A 347 34.55 40.82 39.79
N PRO A 348 35.89 40.81 39.68
CA PRO A 348 36.78 41.09 40.83
C PRO A 348 36.71 42.55 41.29
N GLY A 349 36.90 42.78 42.59
CA GLY A 349 36.88 44.12 43.20
C GLY A 349 38.29 44.66 43.45
N PHE A 350 38.60 45.85 42.91
CA PHE A 350 39.90 46.50 43.08
C PHE A 350 39.83 47.67 44.08
N GLY A 351 40.71 47.65 45.09
CA GLY A 351 40.88 48.76 46.03
C GLY A 351 41.70 49.91 45.43
N SER A 352 41.35 51.15 45.77
CA SER A 352 42.11 52.34 45.36
C SER A 352 43.43 52.42 46.12
N HIS A 353 44.55 52.49 45.40
CA HIS A 353 45.91 52.41 45.97
C HIS A 353 46.40 53.71 46.62
N ASN A 354 45.57 54.77 46.70
CA ASN A 354 46.02 56.05 47.20
C ASN A 354 45.26 56.42 48.49
N GLN A 355 46.00 56.32 49.61
CA GLN A 355 45.65 56.75 50.97
C GLN A 355 44.65 55.85 51.74
N GLY A 356 45.18 54.84 52.43
CA GLY A 356 44.55 54.19 53.59
C GLY A 356 43.52 53.10 53.29
N SER A 357 43.93 51.83 53.46
CA SER A 357 43.11 50.65 53.79
C SER A 357 41.71 50.48 53.14
N GLY A 358 41.54 50.82 51.86
CA GLY A 358 40.31 50.53 51.13
C GLY A 358 40.32 49.13 50.52
N SER A 359 39.76 48.14 51.22
CA SER A 359 39.56 46.79 50.66
C SER A 359 38.47 46.79 49.58
N GLY A 360 38.81 46.38 48.35
CA GLY A 360 37.81 46.23 47.28
C GLY A 360 36.86 45.08 47.59
N VAL A 361 35.56 45.25 47.32
CA VAL A 361 34.56 44.18 47.40
C VAL A 361 34.30 43.66 45.99
N GLY A 362 34.34 42.34 45.80
CA GLY A 362 34.02 41.76 44.50
C GLY A 362 32.55 41.96 44.11
N GLY A 363 32.31 42.01 42.80
CA GLY A 363 30.98 42.12 42.21
C GLY A 363 30.09 40.95 42.60
N LYS A 364 28.78 41.17 42.62
CA LYS A 364 27.83 40.10 42.93
C LYS A 364 27.71 39.14 41.75
N GLY A 365 27.54 37.85 42.05
CA GLY A 365 27.13 36.88 41.03
C GLY A 365 25.72 37.19 40.54
N GLY A 366 25.45 36.91 39.28
CA GLY A 366 24.14 37.00 38.66
C GLY A 366 23.23 35.87 39.14
N ILE A 367 21.93 36.15 39.23
CA ILE A 367 20.92 35.12 39.50
C ILE A 367 20.87 34.09 38.37
N GLY A 368 20.61 32.84 38.72
CA GLY A 368 20.24 31.81 37.75
C GLY A 368 18.88 32.13 37.13
N GLY A 369 18.68 31.70 35.88
CA GLY A 369 17.42 31.82 35.17
C GLY A 369 16.40 30.80 35.67
N ASP A 370 15.12 31.15 35.58
CA ASP A 370 14.02 30.25 35.88
C ASP A 370 13.92 29.14 34.82
N GLY A 371 13.49 27.96 35.24
CA GLY A 371 13.08 26.89 34.32
C GLY A 371 11.77 27.27 33.62
N GLY A 372 11.61 26.83 32.37
CA GLY A 372 10.38 27.00 31.61
C GLY A 372 9.27 26.08 32.12
N ASP A 373 8.03 26.46 31.90
CA ASP A 373 6.85 25.67 32.26
C ASP A 373 6.69 24.41 31.40
N GLY A 374 6.00 23.39 31.94
CA GLY A 374 5.67 22.17 31.20
C GLY A 374 4.59 22.41 30.14
N GLY A 375 4.66 21.69 29.01
CA GLY A 375 3.69 21.78 27.93
C GLY A 375 2.39 21.03 28.20
N ASP A 376 1.33 21.30 27.44
CA ASP A 376 0.04 20.62 27.56
C ASP A 376 0.07 19.19 26.99
N GLY A 377 -0.77 18.31 27.54
CA GLY A 377 -1.03 16.99 26.99
C GLY A 377 -1.90 17.04 25.73
N GLY A 378 -1.63 16.15 24.79
CA GLY A 378 -2.44 16.00 23.58
C GLY A 378 -3.79 15.35 23.86
N ARG A 379 -4.80 15.62 23.04
CA ARG A 379 -6.12 14.97 23.17
C ARG A 379 -6.07 13.49 22.79
N GLY A 380 -6.97 12.68 23.34
CA GLY A 380 -7.21 11.33 22.87
C GLY A 380 -7.82 11.32 21.48
N GLY A 381 -7.61 10.22 20.76
CA GLY A 381 -8.23 9.97 19.47
C GLY A 381 -9.65 9.42 19.63
N ASP A 382 -10.49 9.73 18.67
CA ASP A 382 -11.87 9.21 18.63
C ASP A 382 -11.90 7.73 18.26
N GLY A 383 -12.93 7.03 18.70
CA GLY A 383 -13.24 5.68 18.27
C GLY A 383 -13.72 5.63 16.82
N GLY A 384 -13.42 4.51 16.16
CA GLY A 384 -13.88 4.23 14.81
C GLY A 384 -15.36 3.84 14.78
N ARG A 385 -16.01 4.03 13.63
CA ARG A 385 -17.41 3.59 13.47
C ARG A 385 -17.52 2.08 13.36
N GLY A 386 -18.61 1.52 13.85
CA GLY A 386 -18.99 0.15 13.56
C GLY A 386 -19.32 -0.06 12.08
N GLY A 387 -19.13 -1.28 11.62
CA GLY A 387 -19.45 -1.73 10.27
C GLY A 387 -20.94 -2.01 10.12
N ASN A 388 -21.46 -1.79 8.91
CA ASN A 388 -22.85 -2.13 8.61
C ASN A 388 -23.05 -3.64 8.61
N ALA A 389 -24.23 -4.08 9.02
CA ALA A 389 -24.62 -5.47 8.85
C ALA A 389 -24.79 -5.86 7.37
N GLY A 390 -24.52 -7.13 7.09
CA GLY A 390 -24.83 -7.76 5.82
C GLY A 390 -26.32 -7.94 5.61
N ALA A 391 -26.77 -7.84 4.36
CA ALA A 391 -28.15 -8.09 3.98
C ALA A 391 -28.49 -9.59 4.06
N GLY A 392 -29.68 -9.91 4.58
CA GLY A 392 -30.29 -11.23 4.48
C GLY A 392 -31.08 -11.42 3.18
N GLY A 393 -31.57 -12.64 2.97
CA GLY A 393 -32.52 -12.98 1.90
C GLY A 393 -33.97 -12.66 2.23
N LEU A 394 -34.88 -12.82 1.27
CA LEU A 394 -36.32 -12.50 1.38
C LEU A 394 -37.00 -13.07 2.64
N PHE A 395 -36.69 -14.31 2.99
CA PHE A 395 -37.14 -15.03 4.19
C PHE A 395 -36.01 -15.19 5.23
N GLY A 396 -34.89 -14.50 5.03
CA GLY A 396 -33.74 -14.50 5.90
C GLY A 396 -33.72 -13.27 6.82
N HIS A 397 -32.63 -13.12 7.56
CA HIS A 397 -32.40 -11.94 8.41
C HIS A 397 -31.05 -11.30 8.08
N ALA A 398 -31.00 -9.97 8.19
CA ALA A 398 -29.74 -9.25 8.15
C ALA A 398 -28.88 -9.61 9.36
N GLY A 399 -27.57 -9.40 9.24
CA GLY A 399 -26.68 -9.48 10.38
C GLY A 399 -26.94 -8.37 11.40
N THR A 400 -26.20 -8.40 12.49
CA THR A 400 -26.16 -7.32 13.47
C THR A 400 -25.14 -6.26 13.06
N PRO A 401 -25.43 -4.95 13.24
CA PRO A 401 -24.43 -3.93 12.99
C PRO A 401 -23.30 -4.03 14.01
N GLY A 402 -22.07 -3.73 13.58
CA GLY A 402 -20.95 -3.64 14.49
C GLY A 402 -21.09 -2.43 15.41
N SER A 403 -20.62 -2.55 16.65
CA SER A 403 -20.58 -1.40 17.56
C SER A 403 -19.50 -0.39 17.14
N GLY A 404 -19.67 0.87 17.52
CA GLY A 404 -18.60 1.84 17.50
C GLY A 404 -17.43 1.41 18.41
N GLY A 405 -16.22 1.87 18.07
CA GLY A 405 -15.06 1.74 18.94
C GLY A 405 -15.06 2.82 20.01
N ALA A 406 -14.40 2.58 21.14
CA ALA A 406 -14.28 3.59 22.19
C ALA A 406 -13.28 4.69 21.80
N GLY A 407 -13.53 5.92 22.22
CA GLY A 407 -12.52 6.97 22.27
C GLY A 407 -11.43 6.63 23.29
N ALA A 408 -10.26 7.26 23.16
CA ALA A 408 -9.17 7.07 24.10
C ALA A 408 -8.95 8.29 24.99
N GLY A 409 -8.32 8.08 26.14
CA GLY A 409 -8.00 9.16 27.06
C GLY A 409 -6.98 10.16 26.51
N GLY A 410 -7.05 11.41 26.96
CA GLY A 410 -6.02 12.41 26.67
C GLY A 410 -4.68 12.11 27.34
N GLY A 411 -3.62 12.73 26.82
CA GLY A 411 -2.28 12.67 27.38
C GLY A 411 -2.15 13.55 28.62
N THR A 412 -1.25 13.18 29.54
CA THR A 412 -1.00 14.03 30.72
C THR A 412 -0.21 15.29 30.33
N GLY A 413 -0.34 16.37 31.09
CA GLY A 413 0.54 17.53 30.96
C GLY A 413 2.01 17.22 31.23
N GLY A 414 2.87 18.12 30.78
CA GLY A 414 4.32 18.07 30.92
C GLY A 414 4.81 18.63 32.25
N ALA A 415 6.00 18.20 32.66
CA ALA A 415 6.67 18.72 33.85
C ALA A 415 7.40 20.03 33.54
N GLY A 416 7.50 20.92 34.53
CA GLY A 416 8.32 22.13 34.44
C GLY A 416 9.82 21.83 34.41
N GLY A 417 10.57 22.78 33.86
CA GLY A 417 12.02 22.73 33.71
C GLY A 417 12.76 23.00 35.02
N ALA A 418 14.00 22.49 35.11
CA ALA A 418 14.89 22.80 36.22
C ALA A 418 15.36 24.27 36.16
N TYR A 419 15.56 24.90 37.31
CA TYR A 419 16.17 26.22 37.39
C TYR A 419 17.67 26.17 37.05
N GLY A 420 18.23 27.32 36.66
CA GLY A 420 19.68 27.53 36.61
C GLY A 420 20.24 27.92 37.97
N ASP A 421 21.47 27.49 38.27
CA ASP A 421 22.14 27.91 39.49
C ASP A 421 22.60 29.37 39.38
N GLY A 422 22.79 30.03 40.52
CA GLY A 422 23.34 31.38 40.57
C GLY A 422 24.85 31.39 40.33
N GLY A 423 25.35 32.49 39.77
CA GLY A 423 26.78 32.70 39.58
C GLY A 423 27.50 32.98 40.90
N GLN A 424 28.75 32.57 41.01
CA GLN A 424 29.56 32.87 42.21
C GLN A 424 29.90 34.36 42.29
N GLY A 425 29.95 34.90 43.51
CA GLY A 425 30.39 36.26 43.78
C GLY A 425 31.88 36.43 43.50
N GLY A 426 32.24 37.59 42.94
CA GLY A 426 33.62 37.93 42.65
C GLY A 426 34.44 38.10 43.93
N LYS A 427 35.74 37.85 43.86
CA LYS A 427 36.64 38.04 45.02
C LYS A 427 37.18 39.48 45.05
N GLY A 428 37.17 40.09 46.23
CA GLY A 428 37.87 41.34 46.49
C GLY A 428 39.38 41.12 46.66
N LEU A 429 40.20 41.94 46.01
CA LEU A 429 41.67 41.81 46.07
C LEU A 429 42.26 42.80 47.10
N GLY A 430 43.17 42.31 47.96
CA GLY A 430 43.85 43.07 49.03
C GLY A 430 43.62 42.50 50.45
N THR A 431 44.41 42.95 51.45
CA THR A 431 44.24 42.52 52.85
C THR A 431 42.90 43.02 53.38
N GLY A 432 41.98 42.11 53.69
CA GLY A 432 40.61 42.42 54.11
C GLY A 432 39.58 42.52 52.96
N GLY A 433 39.95 42.15 51.72
CA GLY A 433 39.04 42.13 50.57
C GLY A 433 37.77 41.31 50.82
N GLY A 434 36.60 41.94 50.63
CA GLY A 434 35.31 41.28 50.80
C GLY A 434 34.91 40.46 49.57
N GLN A 435 34.31 39.28 49.78
CA GLN A 435 33.69 38.53 48.68
C GLN A 435 32.38 39.19 48.26
N GLY A 436 32.13 39.18 46.94
CA GLY A 436 30.82 39.35 46.38
C GLY A 436 29.88 38.27 46.93
N ILE A 437 28.59 38.58 47.02
CA ILE A 437 27.60 37.55 47.33
C ILE A 437 27.36 36.75 46.04
N ASP A 438 27.21 35.44 46.19
CA ASP A 438 26.74 34.58 45.11
C ASP A 438 25.32 34.99 44.69
N GLY A 439 25.01 34.82 43.42
CA GLY A 439 23.65 34.91 42.92
C GLY A 439 22.82 33.76 43.48
N GLY A 440 21.52 34.00 43.70
CA GLY A 440 20.59 32.92 44.01
C GLY A 440 20.30 32.06 42.78
N PRO A 441 19.86 30.79 42.98
CA PRO A 441 19.29 29.99 41.89
C PRO A 441 18.00 30.63 41.36
N GLY A 442 17.64 30.28 40.13
CA GLY A 442 16.30 30.56 39.60
C GLY A 442 15.22 29.68 40.25
N ASN A 443 13.99 29.79 39.77
CA ASN A 443 12.86 28.96 40.19
C ASN A 443 12.61 27.82 39.20
N HIS A 444 12.13 26.68 39.70
CA HIS A 444 11.63 25.61 38.82
C HIS A 444 10.45 26.12 37.99
N GLY A 445 10.36 25.65 36.75
CA GLY A 445 9.16 25.82 35.95
C GLY A 445 7.97 25.09 36.58
N MET A 446 6.75 25.55 36.30
CA MET A 446 5.56 24.95 36.85
C MET A 446 5.18 23.67 36.11
N ASN A 447 4.65 22.69 36.84
CA ASN A 447 3.97 21.52 36.27
C ASN A 447 2.52 21.90 35.92
N ASN A 448 2.34 22.95 35.11
CA ASN A 448 1.05 23.54 34.76
C ASN A 448 0.53 23.11 33.38
N GLY A 449 1.19 22.16 32.71
CA GLY A 449 0.65 21.55 31.51
C GLY A 449 -0.70 20.91 31.81
N ASP A 450 -1.73 21.28 31.07
CA ASP A 450 -3.07 20.72 31.25
C ASP A 450 -3.12 19.29 30.67
N PRO A 451 -3.83 18.34 31.30
CA PRO A 451 -4.15 17.07 30.65
C PRO A 451 -4.99 17.30 29.39
N GLY A 452 -4.70 16.53 28.34
CA GLY A 452 -5.53 16.49 27.15
C GLY A 452 -6.92 15.93 27.44
N THR A 453 -7.88 16.30 26.61
CA THR A 453 -9.25 15.77 26.70
C THR A 453 -9.33 14.37 26.10
N ASP A 454 -10.27 13.57 26.56
CA ASP A 454 -10.59 12.27 25.99
C ASP A 454 -11.21 12.42 24.59
N GLY A 455 -10.99 11.41 23.74
CA GLY A 455 -11.63 11.28 22.44
C GLY A 455 -13.07 10.77 22.57
N ILE A 456 -13.88 10.98 21.54
CA ILE A 456 -15.28 10.54 21.54
C ILE A 456 -15.42 9.10 21.09
N ASP A 457 -16.42 8.39 21.61
CA ASP A 457 -16.78 7.06 21.13
C ASP A 457 -17.33 7.13 19.70
N GLY A 458 -16.98 6.11 18.91
CA GLY A 458 -17.48 5.90 17.58
C GLY A 458 -18.96 5.51 17.59
N ILE A 459 -19.64 5.75 16.47
CA ILE A 459 -21.04 5.36 16.31
C ILE A 459 -21.15 3.91 15.83
N ASP A 460 -22.23 3.24 16.24
CA ASP A 460 -22.59 1.92 15.75
C ASP A 460 -22.91 1.92 14.25
N GLY A 461 -22.73 0.77 13.61
CA GLY A 461 -23.04 0.56 12.21
C GLY A 461 -24.54 0.59 11.92
N ALA A 462 -24.89 0.62 10.63
CA ALA A 462 -26.27 0.57 10.20
C ALA A 462 -26.81 -0.87 10.07
N PRO A 463 -28.11 -1.10 10.32
CA PRO A 463 -28.80 -2.34 9.98
C PRO A 463 -28.73 -2.65 8.48
N GLY A 464 -28.60 -3.93 8.15
CA GLY A 464 -28.65 -4.42 6.78
C GLY A 464 -30.09 -4.42 6.27
N GLN A 465 -30.30 -4.04 5.00
CA GLN A 465 -31.64 -4.10 4.40
C GLN A 465 -31.87 -5.47 3.76
N VAL A 466 -33.01 -6.09 4.09
CA VAL A 466 -33.52 -7.26 3.37
C VAL A 466 -34.07 -6.80 2.02
N VAL A 467 -33.66 -7.45 0.93
CA VAL A 467 -34.25 -7.18 -0.39
C VAL A 467 -35.59 -7.90 -0.46
N GLY A 468 -36.68 -7.12 -0.50
CA GLY A 468 -38.06 -7.60 -0.62
C GLY A 468 -38.47 -8.00 -2.03
#